data_AF-A0A3L7XZ86-F1
#
_entry.id   AF-A0A3L7XZ86-F1
#
_cell.length_a   1.000
_cell.length_b   1.000
_cell.length_c   1.000
_cell.angle_alpha   90.00
_cell.angle_beta   90.00
_cell.angle_gamma   90.00
#
_symmetry.space_group_name_H-M   'P 1'
#
loop_
_entity.id
_entity.type
_entity.pdbx_description
1 polymer ?
#
loop_
_entity_poly.entity_id
_entity_poly.type
_entity_poly.pdbx_seq_one_letter_code
_entity_poly.pdbx_strand_id
1 'polypeptide(L)'
;MPVTQTPRAVLSLLQAHPQLAAPGLFPAQRAFVAGYLAHLALDELWLREIFQPVFGPEAGWETFGERLFLHNVLRTYLDERDRPTLPAGTAALLAAAEPAGWLPFASDTDLCSWRNFLVQQLQPGAPAQTVAVFAQRMGRTPQEFEALLGSPAELQARIFSRISEAQLNSFQSRAASLCKQVVDDFLQPPAAGNQ
;
A
#
# COMPACT_ATOMS: atom_id res chain seq x y z
N MET A 1 -12.15 -24.23 -0.11
CA MET A 1 -11.52 -23.86 -1.40
C MET A 1 -11.76 -22.38 -1.61
N PRO A 2 -10.73 -21.55 -1.79
CA PRO A 2 -10.96 -20.38 -2.63
C PRO A 2 -9.92 -20.33 -3.74
N VAL A 3 -10.47 -20.42 -4.94
CA VAL A 3 -9.96 -19.98 -6.23
C VAL A 3 -8.81 -18.97 -6.11
N THR A 4 -7.61 -19.45 -6.43
CA THR A 4 -6.40 -18.68 -6.76
C THR A 4 -6.64 -17.90 -8.05
N GLN A 5 -7.42 -16.83 -7.98
CA GLN A 5 -7.54 -15.89 -9.08
C GLN A 5 -6.65 -14.68 -8.81
N THR A 6 -5.79 -14.38 -9.78
CA THR A 6 -5.02 -13.13 -9.81
C THR A 6 -5.96 -11.94 -9.56
N PRO A 7 -5.59 -11.00 -8.67
CA PRO A 7 -6.41 -9.81 -8.40
C PRO A 7 -6.78 -9.05 -9.68
N ARG A 8 -7.99 -8.48 -9.73
CA ARG A 8 -8.48 -7.80 -10.94
C ARG A 8 -7.66 -6.55 -11.24
N ALA A 9 -7.18 -5.85 -10.22
CA ALA A 9 -6.30 -4.69 -10.40
C ALA A 9 -4.98 -5.08 -11.10
N VAL A 10 -4.41 -6.23 -10.72
CA VAL A 10 -3.21 -6.80 -11.37
C VAL A 10 -3.51 -7.14 -12.83
N LEU A 11 -4.61 -7.86 -13.09
CA LEU A 11 -5.01 -8.23 -14.45
C LEU A 11 -5.25 -7.00 -15.33
N SER A 12 -5.95 -5.99 -14.80
CA SER A 12 -6.29 -4.77 -15.54
C SER A 12 -5.04 -3.99 -15.93
N LEU A 13 -4.06 -3.86 -15.02
CA LEU A 13 -2.79 -3.19 -15.32
C LEU A 13 -2.04 -3.91 -16.44
N LEU A 14 -1.88 -5.23 -16.35
CA LEU A 14 -1.12 -6.00 -17.33
C LEU A 14 -1.83 -6.08 -18.69
N GLN A 15 -3.16 -6.05 -18.71
CA GLN A 15 -3.93 -5.95 -19.96
C GLN A 15 -3.78 -4.58 -20.61
N ALA A 16 -3.82 -3.50 -19.83
CA ALA A 16 -3.63 -2.14 -20.33
C ALA A 16 -2.18 -1.86 -20.77
N HIS A 17 -1.22 -2.51 -20.12
CA HIS A 17 0.21 -2.33 -20.36
C HIS A 17 0.96 -3.67 -20.46
N PRO A 18 0.75 -4.47 -21.54
CA PRO A 18 1.36 -5.79 -21.69
C PRO A 18 2.89 -5.78 -21.67
N GLN A 19 3.52 -4.67 -22.06
CA GLN A 19 4.97 -4.49 -21.99
C GLN A 19 5.54 -4.63 -20.58
N LEU A 20 4.72 -4.42 -19.53
CA LEU A 20 5.13 -4.64 -18.14
C LEU A 20 5.27 -6.12 -17.77
N ALA A 21 4.78 -7.04 -18.59
CA ALA A 21 4.96 -8.48 -18.43
C ALA A 21 6.00 -9.06 -19.42
N ALA A 22 6.71 -8.22 -20.16
CA ALA A 22 7.67 -8.69 -21.16
C ALA A 22 8.80 -9.52 -20.50
N PRO A 23 9.25 -10.61 -21.14
CA PRO A 23 10.34 -11.42 -20.59
C PRO A 23 11.69 -10.68 -20.56
N GLY A 24 11.85 -9.65 -21.39
CA GLY A 24 13.09 -8.88 -21.53
C GLY A 24 13.25 -7.69 -20.57
N LEU A 25 12.41 -7.56 -19.54
CA LEU A 25 12.58 -6.48 -18.55
C LEU A 25 13.91 -6.64 -17.80
N PHE A 26 14.58 -5.52 -17.56
CA PHE A 26 15.76 -5.51 -16.69
C PHE A 26 15.40 -6.00 -15.28
N PRO A 27 16.29 -6.71 -14.57
CA PRO A 27 15.98 -7.28 -13.24
C PRO A 27 15.40 -6.26 -12.25
N ALA A 28 15.94 -5.04 -12.20
CA ALA A 28 15.47 -3.98 -11.32
C ALA A 28 14.04 -3.51 -11.67
N GLN A 29 13.76 -3.32 -12.97
CA GLN A 29 12.43 -2.98 -13.45
C GLN A 29 11.43 -4.11 -13.14
N ARG A 30 11.85 -5.37 -13.31
CA ARG A 30 11.01 -6.53 -13.01
C ARG A 30 10.66 -6.61 -11.53
N ALA A 31 11.63 -6.39 -10.65
CA ALA A 31 11.40 -6.32 -9.20
C ALA A 31 10.47 -5.15 -8.83
N PHE A 32 10.64 -3.98 -9.45
CA PHE A 32 9.76 -2.84 -9.26
C PHE A 32 8.31 -3.17 -9.68
N VAL A 33 8.11 -3.75 -10.86
CA VAL A 33 6.77 -4.15 -11.34
C VAL A 33 6.15 -5.19 -10.40
N ALA A 34 6.91 -6.20 -9.96
CA ALA A 34 6.42 -7.20 -8.99
C ALA A 34 5.88 -6.54 -7.70
N GLY A 35 6.64 -5.60 -7.15
CA GLY A 35 6.22 -4.82 -5.98
C GLY A 35 4.99 -3.95 -6.25
N TYR A 36 4.91 -3.33 -7.43
CA TYR A 36 3.75 -2.53 -7.84
C TYR A 36 2.48 -3.38 -7.98
N LEU A 37 2.58 -4.58 -8.55
CA LEU A 37 1.47 -5.52 -8.64
C LEU A 37 1.01 -5.99 -7.25
N ALA A 38 1.95 -6.29 -6.34
CA ALA A 38 1.62 -6.64 -4.96
C ALA A 38 0.91 -5.48 -4.24
N HIS A 39 1.35 -4.23 -4.47
CA HIS A 39 0.68 -3.06 -3.93
C HIS A 39 -0.77 -2.92 -4.45
N LEU A 40 -1.00 -3.10 -5.76
CA LEU A 40 -2.35 -3.08 -6.33
C LEU A 40 -3.26 -4.19 -5.76
N ALA A 41 -2.69 -5.39 -5.57
CA ALA A 41 -3.39 -6.50 -4.95
C ALA A 41 -3.79 -6.20 -3.51
N LEU A 42 -2.88 -5.60 -2.74
CA LEU A 42 -3.14 -5.16 -1.37
C LEU A 42 -4.24 -4.11 -1.32
N ASP A 43 -4.20 -3.11 -2.21
CA ASP A 43 -5.18 -2.03 -2.27
C ASP A 43 -6.58 -2.55 -2.65
N GLU A 44 -6.68 -3.46 -3.63
CA GLU A 44 -7.95 -4.10 -3.98
C GLU A 44 -8.53 -4.90 -2.79
N LEU A 45 -7.67 -5.65 -2.09
CA LEU A 45 -8.08 -6.43 -0.93
C LEU A 45 -8.52 -5.53 0.23
N TRP A 46 -7.74 -4.49 0.54
CA TRP A 46 -8.05 -3.48 1.55
C TRP A 46 -9.38 -2.80 1.24
N LEU A 47 -9.58 -2.39 -0.02
CA LEU A 47 -10.81 -1.76 -0.47
C LEU A 47 -12.02 -2.64 -0.17
N ARG A 48 -11.94 -3.92 -0.53
CA ARG A 48 -13.04 -4.88 -0.39
C ARG A 48 -13.33 -5.26 1.06
N GLU A 49 -12.29 -5.51 1.85
CA GLU A 49 -12.45 -6.14 3.17
C GLU A 49 -12.42 -5.17 4.33
N ILE A 50 -11.82 -3.99 4.15
CA ILE A 50 -11.67 -2.99 5.22
C ILE A 50 -12.40 -1.71 4.87
N PHE A 51 -12.05 -1.08 3.74
CA PHE A 51 -12.60 0.24 3.42
C PHE A 51 -14.10 0.18 3.15
N GLN A 52 -14.57 -0.59 2.17
CA GLN A 52 -15.99 -0.59 1.80
C GLN A 52 -16.91 -0.97 2.97
N PRO A 53 -16.64 -2.06 3.74
CA PRO A 53 -17.54 -2.48 4.81
C PRO A 53 -17.54 -1.52 6.02
N VAL A 54 -16.40 -0.91 6.34
CA VAL A 54 -16.24 -0.14 7.59
C VAL A 54 -16.31 1.36 7.35
N PHE A 55 -15.68 1.88 6.29
CA PHE A 55 -15.53 3.31 6.05
C PHE A 55 -16.22 3.80 4.76
N GLY A 56 -16.66 2.86 3.92
CA GLY A 56 -17.21 3.12 2.59
C GLY A 56 -18.51 3.93 2.62
N PRO A 57 -19.03 4.31 1.45
CA PRO A 57 -20.24 5.13 1.33
C PRO A 57 -21.45 4.56 2.07
N GLU A 58 -21.55 3.23 2.17
CA GLU A 58 -22.72 2.51 2.72
C GLU A 58 -22.66 2.24 4.24
N ALA A 59 -21.54 2.50 4.92
CA ALA A 59 -21.35 2.09 6.33
C ALA A 59 -22.27 2.82 7.34
N GLY A 60 -22.87 3.97 6.97
CA GLY A 60 -24.02 4.57 7.67
C GLY A 60 -23.81 5.18 9.07
N TRP A 61 -22.63 5.06 9.70
CA TRP A 61 -22.42 5.43 11.11
C TRP A 61 -21.87 6.85 11.37
N GLU A 62 -21.56 7.62 10.33
CA GLU A 62 -21.09 9.02 10.39
C GLU A 62 -21.29 9.69 9.01
N THR A 63 -20.85 10.93 8.82
CA THR A 63 -20.69 11.49 7.45
C THR A 63 -19.57 10.78 6.68
N PHE A 64 -19.66 10.71 5.35
CA PHE A 64 -18.60 10.07 4.54
C PHE A 64 -17.23 10.76 4.72
N GLY A 65 -17.20 12.09 4.82
CA GLY A 65 -15.96 12.84 5.07
C GLY A 65 -15.32 12.48 6.42
N GLU A 66 -16.12 12.29 7.46
CA GLU A 66 -15.62 11.87 8.77
C GLU A 66 -15.12 10.42 8.75
N ARG A 67 -15.84 9.51 8.07
CA ARG A 67 -15.36 8.12 7.90
C ARG A 67 -14.05 8.06 7.13
N LEU A 68 -13.90 8.87 6.09
CA LEU A 68 -12.64 8.96 5.33
C LEU A 68 -11.50 9.51 6.20
N PHE A 69 -11.79 10.44 7.10
CA PHE A 69 -10.81 10.96 8.05
C PHE A 69 -10.35 9.88 9.02
N LEU A 70 -11.30 9.20 9.67
CA LEU A 70 -11.01 8.10 10.60
C LEU A 70 -10.32 6.91 9.93
N HIS A 71 -10.64 6.64 8.66
CA HIS A 71 -9.92 5.67 7.84
C HIS A 71 -8.46 6.06 7.64
N ASN A 72 -8.16 7.32 7.34
CA ASN A 72 -6.79 7.79 7.20
C ASN A 72 -6.06 7.84 8.54
N VAL A 73 -6.74 8.12 9.65
CA VAL A 73 -6.17 7.97 11.00
C VAL A 73 -5.78 6.51 11.27
N LEU A 74 -6.64 5.55 10.92
CA LEU A 74 -6.30 4.12 11.02
C LEU A 74 -5.08 3.77 10.17
N ARG A 75 -4.98 4.29 8.94
CA ARG A 75 -3.80 4.05 8.08
C ARG A 75 -2.53 4.63 8.68
N THR A 76 -2.59 5.82 9.27
CA THR A 76 -1.44 6.40 9.97
C THR A 76 -1.05 5.56 11.18
N TYR A 77 -2.02 5.12 11.99
CA TYR A 77 -1.78 4.25 13.13
C TYR A 77 -1.05 2.95 12.71
N LEU A 78 -1.49 2.33 11.61
CA LEU A 78 -0.85 1.12 11.08
C LEU A 78 0.55 1.40 10.52
N ASP A 79 0.75 2.53 9.86
CA ASP A 79 2.08 2.97 9.37
C ASP A 79 3.05 3.15 10.54
N GLU A 80 2.65 3.84 11.61
CA GLU A 80 3.46 4.03 12.82
C GLU A 80 3.77 2.70 13.52
N ARG A 81 2.78 1.81 13.63
CA ARG A 81 2.92 0.48 14.24
C ARG A 81 3.90 -0.40 13.45
N ASP A 82 3.79 -0.41 12.13
CA ASP A 82 4.50 -1.38 11.28
C ASP A 82 5.87 -0.87 10.81
N ARG A 83 6.10 0.45 10.79
CA ARG A 83 7.36 1.05 10.35
C ARG A 83 8.63 0.51 11.04
N PRO A 84 8.65 0.24 12.36
CA PRO A 84 9.81 -0.37 13.02
C PRO A 84 10.14 -1.80 12.52
N THR A 85 9.20 -2.47 11.84
CA THR A 85 9.38 -3.83 11.31
C THR A 85 10.10 -3.85 9.96
N LEU A 86 10.31 -2.69 9.34
CA LEU A 86 11.01 -2.59 8.07
C LEU A 86 12.46 -3.11 8.20
N PRO A 87 12.92 -3.97 7.27
CA PRO A 87 14.29 -4.45 7.29
C PRO A 87 15.31 -3.32 7.29
N ALA A 88 16.40 -3.50 8.04
CA ALA A 88 17.52 -2.58 8.00
C ALA A 88 18.06 -2.47 6.56
N GLY A 89 18.42 -1.25 6.14
CA GLY A 89 18.92 -0.99 4.79
C GLY A 89 17.83 -0.79 3.72
N THR A 90 16.54 -0.89 4.06
CA THR A 90 15.44 -0.60 3.10
C THR A 90 15.59 0.77 2.42
N ALA A 91 15.95 1.81 3.18
CA ALA A 91 16.18 3.14 2.63
C ALA A 91 17.32 3.17 1.59
N ALA A 92 18.42 2.46 1.85
CA ALA A 92 19.57 2.39 0.95
C ALA A 92 19.25 1.59 -0.33
N LEU A 93 18.56 0.46 -0.19
CA LEU A 93 18.08 -0.33 -1.33
C LEU A 93 17.14 0.48 -2.22
N LEU A 94 16.20 1.21 -1.60
CA LEU A 94 15.27 2.08 -2.34
C LEU A 94 16.01 3.23 -3.03
N ALA A 95 16.99 3.84 -2.37
CA ALA A 95 17.79 4.94 -2.95
C ALA A 95 18.61 4.51 -4.17
N ALA A 96 19.06 3.25 -4.21
CA ALA A 96 19.84 2.69 -5.31
C ALA A 96 19.01 2.32 -6.55
N ALA A 97 17.67 2.33 -6.46
CA ALA A 97 16.81 2.03 -7.62
C ALA A 97 16.88 3.18 -8.63
N GLU A 98 17.28 2.93 -9.88
CA GLU A 98 17.39 3.95 -10.93
C GLU A 98 16.34 3.73 -12.03
N PRO A 99 15.14 4.34 -11.93
CA PRO A 99 14.14 4.30 -12.99
C PRO A 99 14.67 4.81 -14.32
N ALA A 100 14.49 4.01 -15.37
CA ALA A 100 14.83 4.35 -16.74
C ALA A 100 13.79 3.72 -17.69
N GLY A 101 12.75 4.47 -18.04
CA GLY A 101 11.61 4.00 -18.82
C GLY A 101 10.85 2.86 -18.15
N TRP A 102 10.81 2.83 -16.81
CA TRP A 102 10.27 1.67 -16.09
C TRP A 102 8.76 1.51 -16.23
N LEU A 103 8.03 2.62 -16.38
CA LEU A 103 6.57 2.64 -16.52
C LEU A 103 6.14 3.39 -17.78
N PRO A 104 5.09 2.94 -18.48
CA PRO A 104 4.58 3.61 -19.68
C PRO A 104 3.63 4.79 -19.36
N PHE A 105 3.27 4.99 -18.11
CA PHE A 105 2.27 5.97 -17.67
C PHE A 105 2.79 6.93 -16.58
N ALA A 106 4.05 6.81 -16.18
CA ALA A 106 4.70 7.71 -15.23
C ALA A 106 6.12 8.00 -15.71
N SER A 107 6.55 9.25 -15.57
CA SER A 107 7.90 9.65 -15.97
C SER A 107 8.94 9.15 -14.97
N ASP A 108 10.18 8.94 -15.43
CA ASP A 108 11.30 8.62 -14.52
C ASP A 108 11.55 9.75 -13.51
N THR A 109 11.29 11.00 -13.89
CA THR A 109 11.38 12.16 -13.00
C THR A 109 10.41 12.04 -11.84
N ASP A 110 9.15 11.70 -12.10
CA ASP A 110 8.14 11.52 -11.05
C ASP A 110 8.49 10.32 -10.15
N LEU A 111 8.95 9.21 -10.75
CA LEU A 111 9.39 8.04 -10.00
C LEU A 111 10.59 8.34 -9.10
N CYS A 112 11.57 9.09 -9.59
CA CYS A 112 12.72 9.52 -8.81
C CYS A 112 12.33 10.49 -7.70
N SER A 113 11.43 11.43 -7.97
CA SER A 113 10.89 12.37 -6.99
C SER A 113 10.20 11.61 -5.85
N TRP A 114 9.31 10.68 -6.20
CA TRP A 114 8.61 9.84 -5.24
C TRP A 114 9.56 8.95 -4.42
N ARG A 115 10.51 8.28 -5.09
CA ARG A 115 11.56 7.48 -4.45
C ARG A 115 12.33 8.33 -3.43
N ASN A 116 12.80 9.51 -3.82
CA ASN A 116 13.58 10.40 -2.96
C ASN A 116 12.76 10.88 -1.76
N PHE A 117 11.49 11.21 -1.97
CA PHE A 117 10.56 11.57 -0.89
C PHE A 117 10.39 10.44 0.14
N LEU A 118 10.27 9.19 -0.30
CA LEU A 118 10.22 8.02 0.59
C LEU A 118 11.55 7.77 1.29
N VAL A 119 12.68 7.83 0.57
CA VAL A 119 14.03 7.62 1.13
C VAL A 119 14.33 8.60 2.25
N GLN A 120 13.94 9.88 2.11
CA GLN A 120 14.10 10.89 3.15
C GLN A 120 13.35 10.51 4.43
N GLN A 121 12.13 9.98 4.28
CA GLN A 121 11.34 9.54 5.42
C GLN A 121 11.92 8.27 6.04
N LEU A 122 12.57 7.39 5.30
CA LEU A 122 13.12 6.13 5.85
C LEU A 122 14.49 6.28 6.53
N GLN A 123 15.06 7.49 6.59
CA GLN A 123 16.30 7.72 7.31
C GLN A 123 16.14 7.50 8.83
N PRO A 124 17.19 7.06 9.55
CA PRO A 124 17.14 6.91 11.00
C PRO A 124 16.67 8.21 11.69
N GLY A 125 15.63 8.11 12.50
CA GLY A 125 15.04 9.25 13.23
C GLY A 125 14.23 10.23 12.37
N ALA A 126 14.09 10.01 11.07
CA ALA A 126 13.27 10.87 10.23
C ALA A 126 11.76 10.66 10.52
N PRO A 127 10.98 11.74 10.62
CA PRO A 127 9.54 11.64 10.81
C PRO A 127 8.87 11.10 9.53
N ALA A 128 7.83 10.29 9.72
CA ALA A 128 6.91 9.97 8.62
C ALA A 128 6.11 11.23 8.25
N GLN A 129 5.81 11.41 6.97
CA GLN A 129 4.98 12.53 6.50
C GLN A 129 3.52 12.12 6.28
N THR A 130 3.13 10.91 6.68
CA THR A 130 1.79 10.34 6.49
C THR A 130 0.69 11.26 7.01
N VAL A 131 0.83 11.78 8.24
CA VAL A 131 -0.11 12.77 8.81
C VAL A 131 -0.19 14.02 7.96
N ALA A 132 0.95 14.64 7.63
CA ALA A 132 0.99 15.89 6.88
C ALA A 132 0.33 15.74 5.50
N VAL A 133 0.62 14.64 4.80
CA VAL A 133 0.06 14.33 3.48
C VAL A 133 -1.45 14.13 3.56
N PHE A 134 -1.96 13.36 4.53
CA PHE A 134 -3.41 13.14 4.66
C PHE A 134 -4.13 14.41 5.12
N ALA A 135 -3.61 15.12 6.12
CA ALA A 135 -4.18 16.37 6.59
C ALA A 135 -4.35 17.38 5.45
N GLN A 136 -3.29 17.62 4.67
CA GLN A 136 -3.33 18.52 3.51
C GLN A 136 -4.38 18.10 2.48
N ARG A 137 -4.43 16.81 2.10
CA ARG A 137 -5.39 16.30 1.11
C ARG A 137 -6.84 16.42 1.57
N MET A 138 -7.06 16.40 2.88
CA MET A 138 -8.39 16.48 3.49
C MET A 138 -8.82 17.89 3.89
N GLY A 139 -7.95 18.90 3.72
CA GLY A 139 -8.21 20.25 4.23
C GLY A 139 -8.30 20.31 5.76
N ARG A 140 -7.58 19.43 6.44
CA ARG A 140 -7.50 19.31 7.90
C ARG A 140 -6.13 19.68 8.42
N THR A 141 -6.01 19.82 9.73
CA THR A 141 -4.75 20.09 10.41
C THR A 141 -4.07 18.78 10.85
N PRO A 142 -2.72 18.73 10.86
CA PRO A 142 -1.98 17.61 11.45
C PRO A 142 -2.37 17.31 12.91
N GLN A 143 -2.67 18.36 13.68
CA GLN A 143 -3.05 18.27 15.08
C GLN A 143 -4.34 17.45 15.31
N GLU A 144 -5.28 17.47 14.36
CA GLU A 144 -6.48 16.63 14.43
C GLU A 144 -6.14 15.13 14.36
N PHE A 145 -5.14 14.75 13.55
CA PHE A 145 -4.67 13.36 13.51
C PHE A 145 -3.93 13.01 14.80
N GLU A 146 -2.99 13.86 15.22
CA GLU A 146 -2.15 13.66 16.41
C GLU A 146 -2.99 13.52 17.68
N ALA A 147 -4.06 14.31 17.82
CA ALA A 147 -4.97 14.23 18.96
C ALA A 147 -5.66 12.86 19.08
N LEU A 148 -6.06 12.26 17.94
CA LEU A 148 -6.65 10.92 17.93
C LEU A 148 -5.59 9.84 18.14
N LEU A 149 -4.46 9.91 17.43
CA LEU A 149 -3.37 8.94 17.53
C LEU A 149 -2.79 8.89 18.96
N GLY A 150 -2.74 10.03 19.65
CA GLY A 150 -2.29 10.15 21.03
C GLY A 150 -3.29 9.68 22.08
N SER A 151 -4.51 9.25 21.70
CA SER A 151 -5.57 8.85 22.63
C SER A 151 -6.09 7.44 22.32
N PRO A 152 -5.61 6.40 23.04
CA PRO A 152 -6.13 5.03 22.90
C PRO A 152 -7.64 4.92 23.13
N ALA A 153 -8.19 5.72 24.04
CA ALA A 153 -9.62 5.76 24.30
C ALA A 153 -10.41 6.28 23.09
N GLU A 154 -9.91 7.32 22.41
CA GLU A 154 -10.53 7.85 21.21
C GLU A 154 -10.38 6.89 20.03
N LEU A 155 -9.19 6.30 19.82
CA LEU A 155 -9.00 5.26 18.82
C LEU A 155 -9.98 4.10 19.03
N GLN A 156 -10.14 3.65 20.28
CA GLN A 156 -11.10 2.61 20.61
C GLN A 156 -12.54 3.02 20.32
N ALA A 157 -12.96 4.19 20.79
CA ALA A 157 -14.33 4.66 20.65
C ALA A 157 -14.71 4.92 19.17
N ARG A 158 -13.78 5.46 18.39
CA ARG A 158 -14.05 5.99 17.04
C ARG A 158 -13.64 5.07 15.90
N ILE A 159 -12.66 4.19 16.11
CA ILE A 159 -12.15 3.26 15.10
C ILE A 159 -12.35 1.81 15.55
N PHE A 160 -11.76 1.40 16.67
CA PHE A 160 -11.71 -0.03 17.02
C PHE A 160 -13.03 -0.62 17.54
N SER A 161 -14.02 0.22 17.84
CA SER A 161 -15.42 -0.19 18.04
C SER A 161 -16.10 -0.68 16.77
N ARG A 162 -15.55 -0.37 15.59
CA ARG A 162 -16.09 -0.72 14.27
C ARG A 162 -15.27 -1.78 13.56
N ILE A 163 -13.97 -1.83 13.84
CA ILE A 163 -13.06 -2.85 13.34
C ILE A 163 -12.10 -3.27 14.44
N SER A 164 -12.12 -4.55 14.80
CA SER A 164 -11.23 -5.07 15.84
C SER A 164 -9.79 -5.23 15.36
N GLU A 165 -8.85 -5.16 16.29
CA GLU A 165 -7.45 -5.51 16.02
C GLU A 165 -7.29 -6.95 15.51
N ALA A 166 -8.11 -7.88 16.00
CA ALA A 166 -8.11 -9.27 15.52
C ALA A 166 -8.48 -9.36 14.02
N GLN A 167 -9.45 -8.58 13.56
CA GLN A 167 -9.80 -8.49 12.15
C GLN A 167 -8.65 -7.89 11.32
N LEU A 168 -7.99 -6.84 11.83
CA LEU A 168 -6.83 -6.24 11.17
C LEU A 168 -5.65 -7.20 11.07
N ASN A 169 -5.35 -7.95 12.12
CA ASN A 169 -4.28 -8.94 12.13
C ASN A 169 -4.61 -10.11 11.18
N SER A 170 -5.86 -10.58 11.15
CA SER A 170 -6.32 -11.60 10.21
C SER A 170 -6.24 -11.11 8.76
N PHE A 171 -6.59 -9.85 8.50
CA PHE A 171 -6.40 -9.20 7.21
C PHE A 171 -4.92 -9.16 6.83
N GLN A 172 -4.04 -8.70 7.72
CA GLN A 172 -2.61 -8.56 7.45
C GLN A 172 -1.96 -9.90 7.06
N SER A 173 -2.28 -10.98 7.74
CA SER A 173 -1.78 -12.32 7.38
C SER A 173 -2.21 -12.74 5.97
N ARG A 174 -3.50 -12.57 5.62
CA ARG A 174 -4.02 -12.91 4.28
C ARG A 174 -3.43 -12.00 3.21
N ALA A 175 -3.31 -10.71 3.50
CA ALA A 175 -2.71 -9.72 2.63
C ALA A 175 -1.24 -10.04 2.33
N ALA A 176 -0.45 -10.38 3.36
CA ALA A 176 0.94 -10.79 3.20
C ALA A 176 1.07 -12.04 2.32
N SER A 177 0.22 -13.06 2.53
CA SER A 177 0.19 -14.26 1.68
C SER A 177 -0.15 -13.93 0.22
N LEU A 178 -1.14 -13.06 -0.01
CA LEU A 178 -1.52 -12.62 -1.35
C LEU A 178 -0.40 -11.85 -2.04
N CYS A 179 0.20 -10.88 -1.37
CA CYS A 179 1.32 -10.11 -1.91
C CYS A 179 2.50 -11.02 -2.27
N LYS A 180 2.84 -11.97 -1.39
CA LYS A 180 3.88 -12.96 -1.67
C LYS A 180 3.55 -13.78 -2.91
N GLN A 181 2.32 -14.29 -3.02
CA GLN A 181 1.91 -15.05 -4.18
C GLN A 181 2.03 -14.22 -5.48
N VAL A 182 1.56 -12.97 -5.47
CA VAL A 182 1.64 -12.08 -6.64
C VAL A 182 3.10 -11.82 -7.06
N VAL A 183 3.99 -11.57 -6.09
CA VAL A 183 5.42 -11.40 -6.36
C VAL A 183 6.03 -12.68 -6.92
N ASP A 184 5.77 -13.83 -6.28
CA ASP A 184 6.32 -15.11 -6.71
C ASP A 184 5.85 -15.44 -8.14
N ASP A 185 4.54 -15.40 -8.40
CA ASP A 185 3.93 -15.72 -9.69
C ASP A 185 4.50 -14.82 -10.80
N PHE A 186 4.71 -13.53 -10.53
CA PHE A 186 5.29 -12.61 -11.51
C PHE A 186 6.79 -12.83 -11.71
N LEU A 187 7.54 -13.14 -10.65
CA LEU A 187 8.99 -13.33 -10.71
C LEU A 187 9.39 -14.71 -11.22
N GLN A 188 8.51 -15.72 -11.20
CA GLN A 188 8.78 -16.99 -11.88
C GLN A 188 9.11 -16.74 -13.36
N PRO A 189 10.07 -17.48 -13.94
CA PRO A 189 10.24 -17.51 -15.38
C PRO A 189 8.96 -18.05 -16.03
N PRO A 190 8.56 -17.54 -17.20
CA PRO A 190 7.43 -18.11 -17.93
C PRO A 190 7.71 -19.61 -18.13
N ALA A 191 6.71 -20.46 -17.85
CA ALA A 191 6.82 -21.89 -18.06
C ALA A 191 7.37 -22.13 -19.47
N ALA A 192 8.44 -22.93 -19.58
CA ALA A 192 8.96 -23.33 -20.87
C ALA A 192 7.80 -23.99 -21.63
N GLY A 193 7.27 -23.27 -22.63
CA GLY A 193 6.21 -23.80 -23.46
C GLY A 193 6.71 -25.09 -24.10
N ASN A 194 5.99 -26.19 -23.92
CA ASN A 194 6.17 -27.36 -24.74
C ASN A 194 6.00 -26.92 -26.20
N GLN A 195 7.11 -26.93 -26.94
CA GLN A 195 7.12 -26.84 -28.40
C GLN A 195 6.38 -28.05 -28.99
#